data_AF-A0A3M1FYZ2-F1
#
_entry.id   AF-A0A3M1FYZ2-F1
#
_cell.length_a   1.000
_cell.length_b   1.000
_cell.length_c   1.000
_cell.angle_alpha   90.00
_cell.angle_beta   90.00
_cell.angle_gamma   90.00
#
_symmetry.space_group_name_H-M   'P 1'
#
loop_
_entity.id
_entity.type
_entity.pdbx_description
1 polymer ?
#
loop_
_entity_poly.entity_id
_entity_poly.type
_entity_poly.pdbx_seq_one_letter_code
_entity_poly.pdbx_strand_id
1 'polypeptide(L)' 'PYNPIVRFLVASTEPLISPVRKYIRTVYGGIDFAPLLVILLLYFIDLFIVVSMYDFGISLKHSVVVR' A
#
# COMPACT_ATOMS: atom_id res chain seq x y z
N PRO A 1 23.73 5.27 4.78
CA PRO A 1 23.62 6.73 4.56
C PRO A 1 23.75 7.51 5.87
N TYR A 2 24.55 8.57 5.90
CA TYR A 2 24.79 9.41 7.10
C TYR A 2 23.69 10.44 7.36
N ASN A 3 22.73 10.61 6.45
CA ASN A 3 21.60 11.52 6.64
C ASN A 3 20.47 10.85 7.46
N PRO A 4 20.07 11.40 8.61
CA PRO A 4 19.02 10.83 9.46
C PRO A 4 17.65 10.72 8.76
N ILE A 5 17.32 11.63 7.83
CA ILE A 5 16.04 11.62 7.09
C ILE A 5 15.94 10.37 6.22
N VAL A 6 17.03 10.03 5.51
CA VAL A 6 17.06 8.83 4.65
C VAL A 6 16.96 7.57 5.49
N ARG A 7 17.64 7.50 6.64
CA ARG A 7 17.53 6.35 7.56
C ARG A 7 16.12 6.18 8.09
N PHE A 8 15.45 7.27 8.44
CA PHE A 8 14.07 7.24 8.89
C PHE A 8 13.12 6.73 7.80
N LEU A 9 13.27 7.23 6.57
CA LEU A 9 12.47 6.78 5.43
C LEU A 9 12.65 5.29 5.16
N VAL A 10 13.90 4.82 5.10
CA VAL A 10 14.20 3.39 4.93
C VAL A 10 13.62 2.59 6.09
N ALA A 11 13.88 2.96 7.34
CA ALA A 11 13.37 2.22 8.50
C ALA A 11 11.83 2.14 8.54
N SER A 12 11.14 3.18 8.08
CA SER A 12 9.68 3.23 8.06
C SER A 12 9.09 2.42 6.90
N THR A 13 9.77 2.37 5.76
CA THR A 13 9.29 1.68 4.55
C THR A 13 9.75 0.23 4.44
N GLU A 14 10.86 -0.13 5.10
CA GLU A 14 11.44 -1.47 5.06
C GLU A 14 10.49 -2.59 5.52
N PRO A 15 9.62 -2.41 6.54
CA PRO A 15 8.62 -3.41 6.90
C PRO A 15 7.66 -3.78 5.76
N LEU A 16 7.39 -2.84 4.84
CA LEU A 16 6.55 -3.07 3.66
C LEU A 16 7.38 -3.62 2.49
N ILE A 17 8.59 -3.11 2.31
CA ILE A 17 9.46 -3.45 1.17
C ILE A 17 10.15 -4.81 1.34
N SER A 18 10.62 -5.15 2.54
CA SER A 18 11.37 -6.40 2.81
C SER A 18 10.57 -7.67 2.50
N PRO A 19 9.28 -7.80 2.90
CA PRO A 19 8.46 -8.93 2.49
C PRO A 19 8.27 -8.99 0.98
N VAL A 20 8.07 -7.85 0.31
CA VAL A 20 7.93 -7.79 -1.15
C VAL A 20 9.19 -8.32 -1.83
N ARG A 21 10.38 -7.90 -1.42
CA ARG A 21 11.65 -8.44 -1.95
C ARG A 21 11.83 -9.93 -1.68
N LYS A 22 11.35 -10.42 -0.53
CA LYS A 22 11.46 -11.83 -0.14
C LYS A 22 10.60 -12.75 -1.02
N TYR A 23 9.37 -12.35 -1.32
CA TYR A 23 8.45 -13.17 -2.12
C TYR A 23 8.58 -12.89 -3.62
N ILE A 24 8.88 -11.66 -3.99
CA ILE A 24 9.00 -11.20 -5.38
C ILE A 24 10.42 -10.69 -5.56
N ARG A 25 11.20 -11.38 -6.41
CA ARG A 25 12.53 -10.91 -6.82
C ARG A 25 12.34 -9.64 -7.65
N THR A 26 12.44 -8.51 -6.99
CA THR A 26 12.15 -7.17 -7.52
C THR A 26 13.41 -6.40 -7.88
N VAL A 27 14.58 -6.95 -7.55
CA VAL A 27 15.87 -6.36 -7.90
C VAL A 27 16.31 -6.88 -9.26
N TYR A 28 16.36 -5.99 -10.26
CA TYR A 28 16.79 -6.29 -11.63
C TYR A 28 17.89 -5.31 -12.05
N GLY A 29 19.02 -5.83 -12.54
CA GLY A 29 20.12 -4.98 -13.04
C GLY A 29 20.71 -4.03 -11.99
N GLY A 30 20.61 -4.35 -10.69
CA GLY A 30 21.05 -3.49 -9.59
C GLY A 30 20.03 -2.41 -9.16
N ILE A 31 18.86 -2.36 -9.80
CA ILE A 31 17.76 -1.46 -9.44
C ILE A 31 16.69 -2.25 -8.68
N ASP A 32 16.24 -1.70 -7.55
CA ASP A 32 15.17 -2.28 -6.75
C ASP A 32 13.81 -1.68 -7.11
N PHE A 33 12.91 -2.51 -7.67
CA PHE A 33 11.55 -2.12 -8.03
C PHE A 33 10.53 -2.37 -6.90
N ALA A 34 10.95 -2.91 -5.74
CA ALA A 34 10.04 -3.15 -4.63
C ALA A 34 9.33 -1.88 -4.12
N PRO A 35 9.98 -0.70 -4.00
CA PRO A 35 9.30 0.52 -3.59
C PRO A 35 8.16 0.90 -4.54
N LEU A 36 8.35 0.76 -5.86
CA LEU A 36 7.32 1.03 -6.86
C LEU A 36 6.13 0.08 -6.70
N LEU A 37 6.40 -1.20 -6.50
CA LEU A 37 5.37 -2.21 -6.30
C LEU A 37 4.55 -1.96 -5.02
N VAL A 38 5.21 -1.59 -3.93
CA VAL A 38 4.54 -1.22 -2.67
C VAL A 38 3.63 -0.02 -2.89
N ILE A 39 4.11 1.03 -3.55
CA ILE A 39 3.29 2.22 -3.85
C ILE A 39 2.07 1.84 -4.70
N LEU A 40 2.24 1.03 -5.74
CA LEU A 40 1.15 0.57 -6.58
C LEU A 40 0.11 -0.24 -5.79
N LEU A 41 0.56 -1.13 -4.90
CA LEU A 41 -0.32 -1.92 -4.05
C LEU A 41 -1.11 -1.03 -3.07
N LEU A 42 -0.47 -0.01 -2.49
CA LEU A 42 -1.14 0.94 -1.60
C LEU A 42 -2.23 1.72 -2.34
N TYR A 43 -1.95 2.20 -3.56
CA TYR A 43 -2.97 2.85 -4.39
C TYR A 43 -4.12 1.91 -4.75
N PHE A 44 -3.82 0.65 -5.08
CA PHE A 44 -4.85 -0.33 -5.37
C PHE A 44 -5.74 -0.60 -4.16
N ILE A 45 -5.15 -0.75 -2.97
CA ILE A 45 -5.89 -0.95 -1.72
C ILE A 45 -6.79 0.26 -1.42
N ASP A 46 -6.27 1.47 -1.57
CA ASP A 46 -7.04 2.70 -1.37
C ASP A 46 -8.26 2.74 -2.30
N LEU A 47 -8.04 2.58 -3.61
CA LEU A 47 -9.12 2.61 -4.59
C LEU A 47 -10.11 1.46 -4.42
N PHE A 48 -9.65 0.25 -4.13
CA PHE A 48 -10.53 -0.91 -4.08
C PHE A 48 -11.28 -0.98 -2.75
N ILE A 49 -10.54 -0.94 -1.63
CA ILE A 49 -11.12 -1.18 -0.30
C ILE A 49 -11.90 0.05 0.15
N VAL A 50 -11.33 1.26 0.06
CA VAL A 50 -11.99 2.46 0.61
C VAL A 50 -13.27 2.76 -0.15
N VAL A 51 -13.24 2.70 -1.49
CA VAL A 51 -14.42 2.94 -2.32
C VAL A 51 -15.48 1.86 -2.07
N SER A 52 -15.11 0.58 -2.06
CA SER A 52 -16.07 -0.50 -1.81
C SER A 52 -16.71 -0.40 -0.42
N MET A 53 -15.94 -0.01 0.60
CA MET A 53 -16.46 0.19 1.96
C MET A 53 -17.38 1.40 2.05
N TYR A 54 -17.05 2.50 1.37
CA TYR A 54 -17.89 3.69 1.31
C TYR A 54 -19.24 3.39 0.63
N ASP A 55 -19.20 2.73 -0.53
CA ASP A 55 -20.39 2.34 -1.28
C ASP A 55 -21.27 1.37 -0.48
N PHE A 56 -20.64 0.39 0.18
CA PHE A 56 -21.34 -0.53 1.06
C PHE A 56 -22.01 0.20 2.24
N GLY A 57 -21.32 1.15 2.87
CA GLY A 57 -21.88 1.97 3.94
C GLY A 57 -23.09 2.79 3.50
N ILE A 58 -23.06 3.37 2.30
CA ILE A 58 -24.19 4.10 1.70
C ILE A 58 -25.36 3.15 1.45
N SER A 59 -25.11 1.99 0.85
CA SER A 59 -26.13 0.98 0.56
C SER A 59 -26.85 0.50 1.82
N LEU A 60 -26.09 0.27 2.91
CA LEU A 60 -26.65 -0.07 4.22
C LEU A 60 -27.53 1.05 4.79
N LYS A 61 -27.07 2.30 4.76
CA LYS A 61 -27.85 3.45 5.24
C LYS A 61 -29.18 3.57 4.50
N HIS A 62 -29.17 3.40 3.19
CA HIS A 62 -30.39 3.46 2.38
C HIS A 62 -31.36 2.32 2.72
N SER A 63 -30.85 1.11 2.95
CA SER A 63 -31.66 -0.07 3.31
C SER A 63 -32.33 0.04 4.68
N VAL A 64 -31.74 0.79 5.62
CA VAL A 64 -32.31 1.02 6.97
C VAL A 64 -33.36 2.14 6.97
N VAL A 65 -33.19 3.19 6.15
CA VAL A 65 -34.11 4.34 6.13
C VAL A 65 -35.43 4.05 5.38
N VAL A 66 -35.41 3.11 4.42
CA VAL A 66 -36.60 2.75 3.62
C VAL A 66 -37.47 1.68 4.30
N ARG A 67 -37.01 1.11 5.42
CA ARG A 67 -37.81 0.27 6.33
C ARG A 67 -38.39 1.11 7.45
#